data_AF-A0A0D9SC60-F1
#
_entry.id   AF-A0A0D9SC60-F1
#
_cell.length_a   1.000
_cell.length_b   1.000
_cell.length_c   1.000
_cell.angle_alpha   90.00
_cell.angle_beta   90.00
_cell.angle_gamma   90.00
#
_symmetry.space_group_name_H-M   'P 1'
#
loop_
_entity.id
_entity.type
_entity.pdbx_description
1 polymer ?
#
loop_
_entity_poly.entity_id
_entity_poly.type
_entity_poly.pdbx_seq_one_letter_code
_entity_poly.pdbx_strand_id
1 'polypeptide(L)'
;MASSAQLDFNLKALLEQLSQDELSKFKSLIRTFFLGKELQTVPQMEVDKANGKQLVEVFTSHSYSYWAGMAAIQGFEKMNETHLSERADERRVMPLL
;
A
#
# COMPACT_ATOMS: atom_id res chain seq x y z
N MET A 1 -3.26 0.72 -20.86
CA MET A 1 -2.10 0.51 -19.97
C MET A 1 -2.23 1.53 -18.84
N ALA A 2 -2.75 1.12 -17.66
CA ALA A 2 -2.73 2.00 -16.49
C ALA A 2 -1.27 2.15 -16.07
N SER A 3 -0.75 3.37 -16.13
CA SER A 3 0.65 3.66 -15.83
C SER A 3 0.91 3.36 -14.36
N SER A 4 2.05 2.73 -14.04
CA SER A 4 2.53 2.53 -12.66
C SER A 4 2.44 3.82 -11.84
N ALA A 5 2.60 4.98 -12.49
CA ALA A 5 2.48 6.31 -11.89
C ALA A 5 1.10 6.63 -11.26
N GLN A 6 -0.01 6.05 -11.75
CA GLN A 6 -1.35 6.30 -11.19
C GLN A 6 -1.62 5.47 -9.92
N LEU A 7 -1.06 4.27 -9.83
CA LEU A 7 -1.12 3.43 -8.63
C LEU A 7 -0.32 4.06 -7.49
N ASP A 8 0.86 4.63 -7.81
CA ASP A 8 1.72 5.33 -6.86
C ASP A 8 1.03 6.56 -6.26
N PHE A 9 0.30 7.33 -7.07
CA PHE A 9 -0.38 8.55 -6.62
C PHE A 9 -1.56 8.26 -5.69
N ASN A 10 -2.31 7.18 -5.95
CA ASN A 10 -3.47 6.79 -5.13
C ASN A 10 -3.04 6.20 -3.78
N LEU A 11 -2.03 5.34 -3.75
CA LEU A 11 -1.58 4.73 -2.49
C LEU A 11 -1.00 5.78 -1.54
N LYS A 12 -0.22 6.71 -2.09
CA LYS A 12 0.43 7.76 -1.29
C LYS A 12 -0.60 8.60 -0.56
N ALA A 13 -1.62 9.07 -1.26
CA ALA A 13 -2.66 9.92 -0.68
C ALA A 13 -3.50 9.21 0.39
N LEU A 14 -3.67 7.88 0.29
CA LEU A 14 -4.39 7.07 1.27
C LEU A 14 -3.54 6.83 2.52
N LEU A 15 -2.23 6.54 2.36
CA LEU A 15 -1.32 6.36 3.48
C LEU A 15 -1.04 7.66 4.24
N GLU A 16 -1.09 8.81 3.56
CA GLU A 16 -0.96 10.14 4.18
C GLU A 16 -2.22 10.54 4.98
N GLN A 17 -3.37 9.89 4.76
CA GLN A 17 -4.59 10.11 5.55
C GLN A 17 -4.59 9.36 6.88
N LEU A 18 -3.73 8.36 7.04
CA LEU A 18 -3.62 7.60 8.28
C LEU A 18 -2.93 8.44 9.36
N SER A 19 -3.46 8.37 10.58
CA SER A 19 -2.73 8.80 11.77
C SER A 19 -1.48 7.96 11.99
N GLN A 20 -0.58 8.39 12.89
CA GLN A 20 0.66 7.65 13.17
C GLN A 20 0.40 6.24 13.73
N ASP A 21 -0.65 6.08 14.54
CA ASP A 21 -1.02 4.78 15.12
C ASP A 21 -1.62 3.85 14.06
N GLU A 22 -2.46 4.39 13.18
CA GLU A 22 -3.03 3.66 12.04
C GLU A 22 -1.94 3.25 11.05
N LEU A 23 -1.00 4.14 10.75
CA LEU A 23 0.13 3.85 9.88
C LEU A 23 1.04 2.77 10.49
N SER A 24 1.23 2.79 11.80
CA SER A 24 1.99 1.76 12.52
C SER A 24 1.30 0.40 12.48
N LYS A 25 -0.04 0.36 12.65
CA LYS A 25 -0.86 -0.85 12.47
C LYS A 25 -0.78 -1.36 11.03
N PHE A 26 -0.90 -0.47 10.05
CA PHE A 26 -0.77 -0.81 8.63
C PHE A 26 0.56 -1.50 8.35
N LYS A 27 1.69 -0.90 8.77
CA LYS A 27 3.04 -1.49 8.63
C LYS A 27 3.13 -2.89 9.24
N SER A 28 2.59 -3.06 10.45
CA SER A 28 2.57 -4.35 11.15
C SER A 28 1.80 -5.40 10.36
N LEU A 29 0.62 -5.06 9.83
CA LEU A 29 -0.21 -5.96 9.03
C LEU A 29 0.47 -6.34 7.70
N ILE A 30 1.06 -5.39 6.99
CA ILE A 30 1.81 -5.68 5.76
C ILE A 30 2.97 -6.65 6.03
N ARG A 31 3.68 -6.45 7.14
CA ARG A 31 4.77 -7.32 7.57
C ARG A 31 4.30 -8.75 7.85
N THR A 32 3.19 -8.90 8.55
CA THR A 32 2.66 -10.21 8.92
C THR A 32 2.05 -10.95 7.72
N PHE A 33 1.33 -10.26 6.84
CA PHE A 33 0.52 -10.90 5.80
C PHE A 33 1.20 -10.98 4.42
N PHE A 34 1.99 -9.97 4.02
CA PHE A 34 2.51 -9.87 2.65
C PHE A 34 4.01 -10.14 2.53
N LEU A 35 4.80 -9.58 3.46
CA LEU A 35 6.26 -9.71 3.44
C LEU A 35 6.73 -11.15 3.71
N GLY A 36 5.93 -11.98 4.37
CA GLY A 36 6.26 -13.37 4.66
C GLY A 36 6.16 -14.34 3.47
N LYS A 37 5.37 -14.02 2.44
CA LYS A 37 5.08 -14.96 1.32
C LYS A 37 5.39 -14.43 -0.08
N GLU A 38 5.12 -13.16 -0.37
CA GLU A 38 5.17 -12.66 -1.76
C GLU A 38 6.07 -11.43 -1.95
N LEU A 39 6.41 -10.73 -0.86
CA LEU A 39 7.24 -9.52 -0.87
C LEU A 39 8.57 -9.71 -0.11
N GLN A 40 9.19 -10.90 -0.19
CA GLN A 40 10.44 -11.20 0.53
C GLN A 40 11.61 -10.27 0.15
N THR A 41 11.53 -9.61 -1.01
CA THR A 41 12.55 -8.68 -1.51
C THR A 41 12.47 -7.29 -0.88
N VAL A 42 11.38 -6.94 -0.21
CA VAL A 42 11.19 -5.60 0.38
C VAL A 42 11.89 -5.54 1.75
N PRO A 43 12.85 -4.63 1.96
CA PRO A 43 13.58 -4.54 3.22
C PRO A 43 12.68 -4.09 4.38
N GLN A 44 12.49 -4.92 5.40
CA GLN A 44 11.64 -4.60 6.55
C GLN A 44 12.09 -3.34 7.30
N MET A 45 13.41 -3.12 7.38
CA MET A 45 13.97 -1.92 8.00
C MET A 45 13.54 -0.63 7.30
N GLU A 46 13.31 -0.66 5.99
CA GLU A 46 12.84 0.50 5.23
C GLU A 46 11.36 0.75 5.46
N VAL A 47 10.55 -0.31 5.50
CA VAL A 47 9.11 -0.25 5.81
C VAL A 47 8.86 0.35 7.21
N ASP A 48 9.65 -0.04 8.21
CA ASP A 48 9.49 0.45 9.58
C ASP A 48 9.75 1.96 9.68
N LYS A 49 10.79 2.45 8.99
CA LYS A 49 11.21 3.86 9.03
C LYS A 49 10.40 4.76 8.09
N ALA A 50 9.79 4.19 7.06
CA ALA A 50 9.09 4.95 6.03
C ALA A 50 7.82 5.61 6.57
N ASN A 51 7.60 6.89 6.24
CA ASN A 51 6.28 7.50 6.36
C ASN A 51 5.35 7.04 5.20
N GLY A 52 4.09 7.47 5.18
CA GLY A 52 3.11 7.06 4.17
C GLY A 52 3.59 7.26 2.73
N LYS A 53 4.28 8.37 2.44
CA LYS A 53 4.89 8.62 1.13
C LYS A 53 6.02 7.65 0.82
N GLN A 54 6.96 7.50 1.75
CA GLN A 54 8.13 6.63 1.56
C GLN A 54 7.74 5.16 1.44
N LEU A 55 6.63 4.74 2.06
CA LEU A 55 6.12 3.37 1.95
C LEU A 55 5.75 3.02 0.52
N VAL A 56 5.17 3.96 -0.23
CA VAL A 56 4.87 3.77 -1.65
C VAL A 56 6.16 3.54 -2.43
N GLU A 57 7.16 4.40 -2.23
CA GLU A 57 8.45 4.30 -2.91
C GLU A 57 9.15 2.97 -2.59
N VAL A 58 9.07 2.50 -1.35
CA VAL A 58 9.61 1.20 -0.91
C VAL A 58 8.88 0.05 -1.62
N PHE A 59 7.54 0.09 -1.70
CA PHE A 59 6.77 -0.97 -2.34
C PHE A 59 6.94 -0.99 -3.86
N THR A 60 7.08 0.17 -4.51
CA THR A 60 7.18 0.28 -5.97
C THR A 60 8.58 0.04 -6.51
N SER A 61 9.61 0.29 -5.70
CA SER A 61 11.01 -0.01 -6.04
C SER A 61 11.34 -1.51 -5.91
N HIS A 62 10.70 -2.22 -4.98
CA HIS A 62 11.04 -3.61 -4.65
C HIS A 62 9.96 -4.64 -5.04
N SER A 63 8.82 -4.19 -5.56
CA SER A 63 7.67 -5.04 -5.92
C SER A 63 6.98 -4.54 -7.18
N TYR A 64 6.40 -5.45 -7.97
CA TYR A 64 5.48 -5.05 -9.04
C TYR A 64 4.38 -4.16 -8.46
N SER A 65 4.09 -3.02 -9.09
CA SER A 65 3.07 -2.04 -8.66
C SER A 65 1.70 -2.67 -8.35
N TYR A 66 1.41 -3.81 -8.97
CA TYR A 66 0.28 -4.69 -8.65
C TYR A 66 0.25 -5.13 -7.17
N TRP A 67 1.37 -5.57 -6.61
CA TRP A 67 1.48 -6.05 -5.24
C TRP A 67 1.39 -4.93 -4.20
N ALA A 68 1.93 -3.75 -4.51
CA ALA A 68 1.77 -2.56 -3.67
C ALA A 68 0.28 -2.19 -3.48
N GLY A 69 -0.51 -2.30 -4.56
CA GLY A 69 -1.96 -2.10 -4.49
C GLY A 69 -2.69 -3.18 -3.70
N MET A 70 -2.36 -4.47 -3.89
CA MET A 70 -2.97 -5.56 -3.11
C MET A 70 -2.67 -5.46 -1.62
N ALA A 71 -1.42 -5.12 -1.29
CA ALA A 71 -0.96 -4.87 0.07
C ALA A 71 -1.81 -3.80 0.74
N ALA A 72 -2.04 -2.69 0.04
CA ALA A 72 -2.85 -1.58 0.53
C ALA A 72 -4.31 -1.98 0.80
N ILE A 73 -4.97 -2.59 -0.18
CA ILE A 73 -6.39 -3.00 -0.08
C ILE A 73 -6.58 -3.92 1.13
N GLN A 74 -5.84 -5.02 1.21
CA GLN A 74 -5.98 -5.95 2.34
C GLN A 74 -5.52 -5.34 3.68
N GLY A 75 -4.54 -4.42 3.66
CA GLY A 75 -4.12 -3.67 4.84
C GLY A 75 -5.27 -2.84 5.41
N PHE A 76 -5.99 -2.11 4.55
CA PHE A 76 -7.16 -1.32 4.93
C PHE A 76 -8.34 -2.21 5.38
N GLU A 77 -8.64 -3.30 4.68
CA GLU A 77 -9.69 -4.26 5.10
C GLU A 77 -9.43 -4.80 6.50
N LYS A 78 -8.20 -5.21 6.80
CA LYS A 78 -7.82 -5.75 8.11
C LYS A 78 -7.82 -4.71 9.22
N MET A 79 -7.68 -3.44 8.87
CA MET A 79 -7.84 -2.31 9.80
C MET A 79 -9.31 -1.92 10.03
N ASN A 80 -10.25 -2.57 9.34
CA ASN A 80 -11.66 -2.17 9.30
C ASN A 80 -11.87 -0.77 8.68
N GLU A 81 -10.90 -0.31 7.88
CA GLU A 81 -10.95 0.94 7.10
C GLU A 81 -11.55 0.66 5.72
N THR A 82 -12.78 0.15 5.69
CA THR A 82 -13.43 -0.33 4.47
C THR A 82 -13.57 0.75 3.41
N HIS A 83 -13.83 2.01 3.81
CA HIS A 83 -13.88 3.15 2.88
C HIS A 83 -12.53 3.41 2.17
N LEU A 84 -11.40 3.18 2.85
CA LEU A 84 -10.07 3.32 2.24
C LEU A 84 -9.73 2.11 1.36
N SER A 85 -10.18 0.92 1.75
CA SER A 85 -10.09 -0.28 0.91
C SER A 85 -10.87 -0.12 -0.40
N GLU A 86 -12.14 0.28 -0.32
CA GLU A 86 -13.00 0.52 -1.48
C GLU A 86 -12.39 1.57 -2.41
N ARG A 87 -11.88 2.70 -1.88
CA ARG A 87 -11.20 3.70 -2.70
C ARG A 87 -9.90 3.20 -3.35
N ALA A 88 -9.20 2.28 -2.70
CA ALA A 88 -8.01 1.64 -3.26
C ALA A 88 -8.36 0.63 -4.37
N ASP A 89 -9.51 -0.06 -4.26
CA ASP A 89 -9.99 -1.06 -5.22
C ASP A 89 -10.76 -0.44 -6.40
N GLU A 90 -11.68 0.50 -6.18
CA GLU A 90 -12.43 1.22 -7.23
C GLU A 90 -11.50 1.90 -8.25
N ARG A 91 -10.38 2.45 -7.76
CA ARG A 91 -9.41 3.16 -8.60
C ARG A 91 -8.44 2.24 -9.35
N ARG A 92 -8.50 0.92 -9.12
CA ARG A 92 -7.92 -0.08 -10.04
C ARG A 92 -8.79 -0.32 -11.28
N VAL A 93 -10.10 -0.08 -11.20
CA VAL A 93 -11.06 -0.47 -12.26
C VAL A 93 -11.21 0.61 -13.35
N MET A 94 -10.70 1.83 -13.17
CA MET A 94 -10.78 2.88 -14.18
C MET A 94 -9.49 3.06 -15.00
N PRO A 95 -9.46 2.55 -16.24
CA PRO A 95 -8.83 3.22 -17.37
C PRO A 95 -9.94 3.60 -18.36
N LEU A 96 -10.69 4.67 -18.09
CA LEU A 96 -11.51 5.31 -19.12
C LEU A 96 -11.26 6.81 -19.06
N LEU A 97 -10.11 7.21 -19.61
CA LEU A 97 -9.97 8.10 -20.76
C LEU A 97 -8.47 8.43 -20.97
#